data_AF-M0FRT7-F1
#
_entry.id   AF-M0FRT7-F1
#
_cell.length_a   1.000
_cell.length_b   1.000
_cell.length_c   1.000
_cell.angle_alpha   90.00
_cell.angle_beta   90.00
_cell.angle_gamma   90.00
#
_symmetry.space_group_name_H-M   'P 1'
#
loop_
_entity.id
_entity.type
_entity.pdbx_description
1 polymer ?
#
loop_
_entity_poly.entity_id
_entity_poly.type
_entity_poly.pdbx_seq_one_letter_code
_entity_poly.pdbx_strand_id
1 'polypeptide(L)'
;MSDANAGDSAADADSDATVDAGVAPADDLLESAPETAYLWGHVAGGGEVERGEFTVSTSDETCANRLAVIAGGGDIDRRETEREYAHNTAVTRVKDEYRVTVDGDVVRSASAAFGLPVGDDAGGYRFDVFEDRRKQLLRGLLESCGTVCFKSSTGTVGISFVHDDRALLETVDRLLDACPVNAPTGEIGETSSGGYWFGIDDDAAAGFGEWVYEGSDGTNLFAPTRRRKLVRSLEEAENA
;
A
#
# COMPACT_ATOMS: atom_id res chain seq x y z
N MET A 1 11.34 -47.59 33.49
CA MET A 1 9.94 -47.21 33.75
C MET A 1 10.01 -45.88 34.45
N SER A 2 9.75 -44.85 33.67
CA SER A 2 9.91 -43.44 33.98
C SER A 2 8.51 -42.88 34.15
N ASP A 3 8.24 -42.23 35.28
CA ASP A 3 7.08 -41.37 35.49
C ASP A 3 7.56 -40.25 36.42
N ALA A 4 7.73 -39.03 35.93
CA ALA A 4 6.69 -38.03 35.64
C ALA A 4 6.61 -37.03 36.81
N ASN A 5 7.37 -35.95 36.70
CA ASN A 5 7.13 -34.71 37.45
C ASN A 5 7.28 -33.55 36.46
N ALA A 6 6.16 -33.12 35.88
CA ALA A 6 6.06 -31.89 35.10
C ALA A 6 4.62 -31.39 35.23
N GLY A 7 4.47 -30.27 35.92
CA GLY A 7 3.19 -29.66 36.20
C GLY A 7 3.39 -28.28 36.79
N ASP A 8 4.16 -27.45 36.09
CA ASP A 8 4.12 -26.01 36.27
C ASP A 8 4.40 -25.33 34.94
N SER A 9 3.43 -24.56 34.45
CA SER A 9 3.55 -23.45 33.50
C SER A 9 2.15 -23.08 33.01
N ALA A 10 1.41 -22.38 33.86
CA ALA A 10 0.54 -21.33 33.39
C ALA A 10 1.43 -20.08 33.28
N ALA A 11 1.84 -19.75 32.06
CA ALA A 11 2.48 -18.48 31.77
C ALA A 11 1.69 -17.82 30.65
N ASP A 12 1.04 -16.73 31.05
CA ASP A 12 0.39 -15.74 30.21
C ASP A 12 1.23 -15.41 28.99
N ALA A 13 0.67 -15.66 27.80
CA ALA A 13 1.16 -15.06 26.57
C ALA A 13 0.59 -13.64 26.51
N ASP A 14 1.27 -12.73 27.22
CA ASP A 14 1.10 -11.30 27.05
C ASP A 14 1.45 -10.97 25.60
N SER A 15 0.43 -10.55 24.88
CA SER A 15 0.49 -10.11 23.48
C SER A 15 1.31 -8.83 23.43
N ASP A 16 2.62 -8.98 23.29
CA ASP A 16 3.56 -7.90 22.99
C ASP A 16 3.31 -7.42 21.56
N ALA A 17 2.23 -6.64 21.39
CA ALA A 17 2.03 -5.73 20.28
C ALA A 17 3.15 -4.70 20.37
N THR A 18 4.30 -5.07 19.82
CA THR A 18 5.43 -4.16 19.61
C THR A 18 4.93 -3.02 18.74
N VAL A 19 4.51 -1.94 19.39
CA VAL A 19 4.28 -0.64 18.79
C VAL A 19 5.50 -0.32 17.94
N ASP A 20 5.30 -0.28 16.63
CA ASP A 20 6.31 0.08 15.66
C ASP A 20 6.72 1.53 15.92
N ALA A 21 7.76 1.71 16.75
CA ALA A 21 8.17 2.96 17.37
C ALA A 21 8.76 4.01 16.39
N GLY A 22 8.49 3.85 15.10
CA GLY A 22 9.10 4.62 14.02
C GLY A 22 8.22 5.67 13.36
N VAL A 23 6.92 5.71 13.67
CA VAL A 23 5.95 6.66 13.08
C VAL A 23 5.12 7.29 14.20
N ALA A 24 4.87 8.59 14.10
CA ALA A 24 4.02 9.33 15.04
C ALA A 24 2.65 9.61 14.40
N PRO A 25 1.60 9.85 15.21
CA PRO A 25 0.35 10.41 14.70
C PRO A 25 0.59 11.71 13.94
N ALA A 26 -0.15 11.90 12.85
CA ALA A 26 -0.15 13.19 12.17
C ALA A 26 -0.83 14.24 13.05
N ASP A 27 -0.26 15.45 13.10
CA ASP A 27 -0.85 16.57 13.82
C ASP A 27 -2.18 17.03 13.16
N ASP A 28 -2.24 16.98 11.83
CA ASP A 28 -3.43 17.25 11.02
C ASP A 28 -3.40 16.39 9.75
N LEU A 29 -4.43 15.55 9.54
CA LEU A 29 -4.52 14.71 8.34
C LEU A 29 -4.75 15.50 7.05
N LEU A 30 -5.11 16.78 7.13
CA LEU A 30 -5.23 17.68 5.98
C LEU A 30 -3.91 18.37 5.62
N GLU A 31 -2.91 18.33 6.50
CA GLU A 31 -1.62 18.97 6.26
C GLU A 31 -0.80 18.19 5.23
N SER A 32 0.02 18.91 4.47
CA SER A 32 0.99 18.32 3.54
C SER A 32 2.24 17.84 4.28
N ALA A 33 2.13 16.66 4.88
CA ALA A 33 3.22 15.97 5.57
C ALA A 33 3.57 14.65 4.84
N PRO A 34 4.81 14.13 4.99
CA PRO A 34 5.18 12.82 4.45
C PRO A 34 4.22 11.70 4.86
N GLU A 35 3.82 11.69 6.13
CA GLU A 35 2.96 10.69 6.76
C GLU A 35 1.55 10.73 6.16
N THR A 36 0.97 11.93 6.04
CA THR A 36 -0.38 12.11 5.47
C THR A 36 -0.40 11.82 3.98
N ALA A 37 0.63 12.22 3.22
CA ALA A 37 0.75 11.87 1.81
C ALA A 37 0.80 10.34 1.62
N TYR A 38 1.57 9.63 2.45
CA TYR A 38 1.63 8.17 2.42
C TYR A 38 0.28 7.53 2.77
N LEU A 39 -0.39 7.98 3.84
CA LEU A 39 -1.72 7.51 4.23
C LEU A 39 -2.74 7.72 3.11
N TRP A 40 -2.84 8.94 2.55
CA TRP A 40 -3.84 9.25 1.52
C TRP A 40 -3.56 8.55 0.20
N GLY A 41 -2.30 8.22 -0.11
CA GLY A 41 -1.99 7.31 -1.22
C GLY A 41 -2.57 5.92 -1.01
N HIS A 42 -2.50 5.42 0.24
CA HIS A 42 -3.11 4.13 0.59
C HIS A 42 -4.63 4.15 0.53
N VAL A 43 -5.25 5.19 1.09
CA VAL A 43 -6.72 5.38 1.04
C VAL A 43 -7.20 5.51 -0.41
N ALA A 44 -6.49 6.26 -1.25
CA ALA A 44 -6.89 6.44 -2.64
C ALA A 44 -6.76 5.16 -3.46
N GLY A 45 -5.71 4.36 -3.23
CA GLY A 45 -5.41 3.18 -4.04
C GLY A 45 -6.11 1.89 -3.60
N GLY A 46 -6.47 1.76 -2.32
CA GLY A 46 -7.08 0.53 -1.82
C GLY A 46 -8.06 0.74 -0.68
N GLY A 47 -8.52 1.98 -0.51
CA GLY A 47 -9.49 2.35 0.51
C GLY A 47 -10.91 2.36 0.00
N GLU A 48 -11.84 1.94 0.84
CA GLU A 48 -13.26 2.21 0.73
C GLU A 48 -13.57 3.43 1.62
N VAL A 49 -14.18 4.47 1.06
CA VAL A 49 -14.47 5.70 1.80
C VAL A 49 -15.98 5.88 1.87
N GLU A 50 -16.48 5.92 3.09
CA GLU A 50 -17.87 6.15 3.41
C GLU A 50 -18.04 7.51 4.10
N ARG A 51 -19.28 7.85 4.46
CA ARG A 51 -19.56 9.13 5.13
C ARG A 51 -18.92 9.17 6.53
N GLY A 52 -17.70 9.68 6.60
CA GLY A 52 -16.97 9.88 7.85
C GLY A 52 -16.20 8.66 8.33
N GLU A 53 -15.95 7.71 7.44
CA GLU A 53 -15.14 6.53 7.70
C GLU A 53 -14.36 6.19 6.43
N PHE A 54 -13.13 5.69 6.59
CA PHE A 54 -12.46 4.96 5.53
C PHE A 54 -11.98 3.62 6.06
N THR A 55 -11.92 2.63 5.17
CA THR A 55 -11.30 1.32 5.43
C THR A 55 -10.24 1.05 4.38
N VAL A 56 -8.99 0.77 4.80
CA VAL A 56 -7.90 0.39 3.90
C VAL A 56 -7.50 -1.06 4.10
N SER A 57 -7.37 -1.81 3.01
CA SER A 57 -6.83 -3.18 3.03
C SER A 57 -5.33 -3.21 2.70
N THR A 58 -4.55 -3.95 3.49
CA THR A 58 -3.14 -4.27 3.21
C THR A 58 -2.81 -5.72 3.58
N SER A 59 -1.80 -6.32 2.95
CA SER A 59 -1.32 -7.67 3.31
C SER A 59 -0.13 -7.64 4.27
N ASP A 60 0.12 -6.50 4.91
CA ASP A 60 1.30 -6.25 5.73
C ASP A 60 0.89 -5.63 7.07
N GLU A 61 1.10 -6.37 8.15
CA GLU A 61 0.73 -5.96 9.51
C GLU A 61 1.43 -4.67 9.95
N THR A 62 2.71 -4.53 9.60
CA THR A 62 3.48 -3.34 9.94
C THR A 62 2.92 -2.13 9.19
N CYS A 63 2.54 -2.30 7.91
CA CYS A 63 1.84 -1.27 7.17
C CYS A 63 0.50 -0.91 7.84
N ALA A 64 -0.31 -1.90 8.23
CA ALA A 64 -1.60 -1.67 8.87
C ALA A 64 -1.46 -0.84 10.16
N ASN A 65 -0.53 -1.23 11.03
CA ASN A 65 -0.22 -0.51 12.26
C ASN A 65 0.24 0.93 11.98
N ARG A 66 1.10 1.15 10.97
CA ARG A 66 1.54 2.50 10.57
C ARG A 66 0.38 3.38 10.12
N LEU A 67 -0.52 2.85 9.28
CA LEU A 67 -1.68 3.62 8.81
C LEU A 67 -2.58 4.03 9.98
N ALA A 68 -2.85 3.12 10.92
CA ALA A 68 -3.61 3.42 12.13
C ALA A 68 -2.91 4.47 13.01
N VAL A 69 -1.59 4.36 13.21
CA VAL A 69 -0.82 5.34 13.98
C VAL A 69 -0.88 6.72 13.33
N ILE A 70 -0.62 6.82 12.02
CA ILE A 70 -0.67 8.10 11.29
C ILE A 70 -2.05 8.76 11.43
N ALA A 71 -3.11 7.96 11.31
CA ALA A 71 -4.49 8.41 11.46
C ALA A 71 -4.85 8.85 12.89
N GLY A 72 -3.97 8.65 13.88
CA GLY A 72 -4.22 8.96 15.29
C GLY A 72 -5.03 7.87 16.02
N GLY A 73 -5.19 6.71 15.40
CA GLY A 73 -6.00 5.59 15.87
C GLY A 73 -6.68 4.86 14.70
N GLY A 74 -7.36 3.76 15.01
CA GLY A 74 -8.13 2.98 14.05
C GLY A 74 -8.28 1.55 14.51
N ASP A 75 -9.37 0.91 14.10
CA ASP A 75 -9.59 -0.51 14.33
C ASP A 75 -8.86 -1.33 13.27
N ILE A 76 -8.14 -2.37 13.69
CA ILE A 76 -7.44 -3.27 12.78
C ILE A 76 -8.08 -4.66 12.86
N ASP A 77 -8.73 -5.08 11.77
CA ASP A 77 -9.27 -6.43 11.60
C ASP A 77 -8.32 -7.28 10.75
N ARG A 78 -7.81 -8.38 11.33
CA ARG A 78 -6.96 -9.35 10.63
C ARG A 78 -7.80 -10.50 10.12
N ARG A 79 -7.76 -10.74 8.80
CA ARG A 79 -8.37 -11.89 8.14
C ARG A 79 -7.31 -12.75 7.48
N GLU A 80 -7.34 -14.04 7.80
CA GLU A 80 -6.54 -15.04 7.10
C GLU A 80 -7.40 -15.69 6.02
N THR A 81 -6.94 -15.62 4.77
CA THR A 81 -7.55 -16.37 3.66
C THR A 81 -6.60 -17.46 3.22
N GLU A 82 -7.07 -18.70 3.27
CA GLU A 82 -6.36 -19.85 2.72
C GLU A 82 -6.79 -20.07 1.27
N ARG A 83 -5.83 -20.20 0.36
CA ARG A 83 -6.08 -20.69 -1.00
C ARG A 83 -5.12 -21.81 -1.35
N GLU A 84 -5.67 -22.88 -1.91
CA GLU A 84 -4.87 -23.95 -2.51
C GLU A 84 -4.07 -23.37 -3.69
N TYR A 85 -2.78 -23.67 -3.74
CA TYR A 85 -1.94 -23.20 -4.83
C TYR A 85 -2.35 -23.88 -6.14
N ALA A 86 -2.72 -23.07 -7.15
CA ALA A 86 -3.32 -23.54 -8.40
C ALA A 86 -2.46 -24.57 -9.17
N HIS A 87 -1.15 -24.59 -8.94
CA HIS A 87 -0.22 -25.53 -9.59
C HIS A 87 0.23 -26.68 -8.68
N ASN A 88 -0.14 -26.66 -7.40
CA ASN A 88 0.15 -27.73 -6.44
C ASN A 88 -0.80 -27.64 -5.24
N THR A 89 -1.89 -28.42 -5.28
CA THR A 89 -2.91 -28.45 -4.21
C THR A 89 -2.39 -29.00 -2.88
N ALA A 90 -1.16 -29.51 -2.82
CA ALA A 90 -0.49 -29.87 -1.56
C ALA A 90 0.12 -28.65 -0.84
N VAL A 91 0.08 -27.46 -1.46
CA VAL A 91 0.60 -26.20 -0.89
C VAL A 91 -0.58 -25.26 -0.65
N THR A 92 -0.92 -25.03 0.61
CA THR A 92 -1.87 -23.97 1.00
C THR A 92 -1.11 -22.66 1.14
N ARG A 93 -1.55 -21.63 0.42
CA ARG A 93 -1.07 -20.27 0.63
C ARG A 93 -2.02 -19.57 1.58
N VAL A 94 -1.55 -19.35 2.80
CA VAL A 94 -2.18 -18.41 3.74
C VAL A 94 -1.83 -17.01 3.28
N LYS A 95 -2.85 -16.16 3.14
CA LYS A 95 -2.68 -14.73 2.90
C LYS A 95 -3.36 -13.98 4.03
N ASP A 96 -2.56 -13.25 4.80
CA ASP A 96 -3.07 -12.25 5.71
C ASP A 96 -3.59 -11.04 4.92
N GLU A 97 -4.74 -10.55 5.35
CA GLU A 97 -5.30 -9.26 4.98
C GLU A 97 -5.64 -8.51 6.27
N TYR A 98 -5.11 -7.31 6.41
CA TYR A 98 -5.40 -6.40 7.50
C TYR A 98 -6.26 -5.28 6.96
N ARG A 99 -7.43 -5.06 7.57
CA ARG A 99 -8.31 -3.93 7.30
C ARG A 99 -8.15 -2.91 8.41
N VAL A 100 -7.73 -1.70 8.05
CA VAL A 100 -7.63 -0.57 8.97
C VAL A 100 -8.83 0.32 8.75
N THR A 101 -9.69 0.46 9.76
CA THR A 101 -10.87 1.31 9.72
C THR A 101 -10.65 2.52 10.62
N VAL A 102 -10.89 3.71 10.07
CA VAL A 102 -10.75 4.98 10.79
C VAL A 102 -12.03 5.77 10.58
N ASP A 103 -12.67 6.15 11.67
CA ASP A 103 -13.84 7.01 11.69
C ASP A 103 -13.53 8.42 12.21
N GLY A 104 -14.33 9.40 11.77
CA GLY A 104 -14.33 10.73 12.35
C GLY A 104 -14.60 11.89 11.37
N ASP A 105 -14.72 13.08 11.95
CA ASP A 105 -14.97 14.32 11.22
C ASP A 105 -13.81 14.70 10.28
N VAL A 106 -12.61 14.26 10.63
CA VAL A 106 -11.41 14.44 9.81
C VAL A 106 -11.51 13.68 8.49
N VAL A 107 -12.13 12.49 8.48
CA VAL A 107 -12.37 11.74 7.24
C VAL A 107 -13.32 12.50 6.32
N ARG A 108 -14.44 13.02 6.86
CA ARG A 108 -15.37 13.84 6.05
C ARG A 108 -14.68 15.06 5.44
N SER A 109 -13.84 15.72 6.23
CA SER A 109 -13.10 16.90 5.81
C SER A 109 -12.08 16.56 4.73
N ALA A 110 -11.35 15.45 4.89
CA ALA A 110 -10.35 14.98 3.94
C ALA A 110 -10.96 14.47 2.65
N SER A 111 -12.04 13.68 2.70
CA SER A 111 -12.77 13.26 1.49
C SER A 111 -13.24 14.47 0.69
N ALA A 112 -13.75 15.50 1.37
CA ALA A 112 -14.15 16.75 0.73
C ALA A 112 -12.98 17.63 0.27
N ALA A 113 -11.80 17.59 0.90
CA ALA A 113 -10.63 18.35 0.50
C ALA A 113 -9.92 17.71 -0.69
N PHE A 114 -9.66 16.41 -0.61
CA PHE A 114 -8.94 15.64 -1.62
C PHE A 114 -9.87 15.08 -2.71
N GLY A 115 -11.19 15.23 -2.59
CA GLY A 115 -12.12 14.71 -3.57
C GLY A 115 -12.03 13.20 -3.71
N LEU A 116 -11.98 12.51 -2.58
CA LEU A 116 -12.05 11.05 -2.57
C LEU A 116 -13.47 10.62 -2.98
N PRO A 117 -13.63 9.47 -3.65
CA PRO A 117 -14.95 8.88 -3.87
C PRO A 117 -15.61 8.64 -2.51
N VAL A 118 -16.92 8.86 -2.37
CA VAL A 118 -17.67 8.57 -1.14
C VAL A 118 -18.86 7.69 -1.50
N GLY A 119 -18.90 6.47 -0.97
CA GLY A 119 -19.83 5.44 -1.45
C GLY A 119 -19.62 5.17 -2.94
N ASP A 120 -20.69 5.30 -3.73
CA ASP A 120 -20.66 5.07 -5.19
C ASP A 120 -20.30 6.34 -6.02
N ASP A 121 -19.99 7.47 -5.36
CA ASP A 121 -19.60 8.71 -6.06
C ASP A 121 -18.21 8.58 -6.70
N ALA A 122 -18.03 9.18 -7.89
CA ALA A 122 -16.73 9.17 -8.57
C ALA A 122 -15.68 10.05 -7.87
N GLY A 123 -14.40 9.64 -7.89
CA GLY A 123 -13.30 10.38 -7.29
C GLY A 123 -12.80 11.54 -8.15
N GLY A 124 -12.50 12.68 -7.52
CA GLY A 124 -11.85 13.85 -8.13
C GLY A 124 -10.34 13.96 -7.83
N TYR A 125 -9.83 13.27 -6.81
CA TYR A 125 -8.41 13.06 -6.49
C TYR A 125 -7.51 14.33 -6.60
N ARG A 126 -7.85 15.35 -5.82
CA ARG A 126 -7.13 16.64 -5.70
C ARG A 126 -5.91 16.51 -4.79
N PHE A 127 -4.85 15.87 -5.29
CA PHE A 127 -3.61 15.64 -4.56
C PHE A 127 -2.51 16.68 -4.80
N ASP A 128 -2.83 17.83 -5.40
CA ASP A 128 -1.86 18.91 -5.66
C ASP A 128 -1.19 19.41 -4.38
N VAL A 129 -1.90 19.33 -3.24
CA VAL A 129 -1.36 19.68 -1.92
C VAL A 129 -0.10 18.86 -1.56
N PHE A 130 0.06 17.65 -2.12
CA PHE A 130 1.16 16.74 -1.86
C PHE A 130 2.27 16.83 -2.92
N GLU A 131 2.35 17.89 -3.72
CA GLU A 131 3.38 18.02 -4.76
C GLU A 131 4.81 17.86 -4.21
N ASP A 132 5.09 18.46 -3.04
CA ASP A 132 6.37 18.37 -2.33
C ASP A 132 6.54 17.06 -1.55
N ARG A 133 5.50 16.22 -1.51
CA ARG A 133 5.44 14.90 -0.84
C ARG A 133 5.06 13.79 -1.81
N ARG A 134 5.23 14.05 -3.12
CA ARG A 134 4.81 13.15 -4.21
C ARG A 134 5.40 11.76 -4.07
N LYS A 135 6.66 11.66 -3.63
CA LYS A 135 7.33 10.36 -3.40
C LYS A 135 6.54 9.50 -2.40
N GLN A 136 6.10 10.08 -1.30
CA GLN A 136 5.32 9.38 -0.27
C GLN A 136 3.91 9.03 -0.76
N LEU A 137 3.26 9.95 -1.47
CA LEU A 137 1.95 9.69 -2.09
C LEU A 137 2.01 8.53 -3.11
N LEU A 138 2.96 8.59 -4.05
CA LEU A 138 3.18 7.54 -5.05
C LEU A 138 3.57 6.21 -4.41
N ARG A 139 4.30 6.23 -3.29
CA ARG A 139 4.61 5.01 -2.53
C ARG A 139 3.34 4.38 -1.96
N GLY A 140 2.46 5.16 -1.34
CA GLY A 140 1.17 4.65 -0.84
C GLY A 140 0.33 4.04 -1.97
N LEU A 141 0.18 4.77 -3.09
CA LEU A 141 -0.54 4.29 -4.27
C LEU A 141 0.06 3.00 -4.84
N LEU A 142 1.39 2.92 -4.99
CA LEU A 142 2.10 1.73 -5.47
C LEU A 142 1.88 0.53 -4.54
N GLU A 143 1.81 0.77 -3.24
CA GLU A 143 1.63 -0.30 -2.25
C GLU A 143 0.20 -0.85 -2.22
N SER A 144 -0.80 -0.01 -2.48
CA SER A 144 -2.21 -0.41 -2.48
C SER A 144 -2.71 -0.93 -3.81
N CYS A 145 -2.62 -0.13 -4.89
CA CYS A 145 -3.14 -0.50 -6.22
C CYS A 145 -2.04 -0.84 -7.24
N GLY A 146 -0.78 -0.76 -6.84
CA GLY A 146 0.34 -1.12 -7.71
C GLY A 146 0.65 -2.61 -7.70
N THR A 147 1.35 -3.07 -8.74
CA THR A 147 1.95 -4.39 -8.85
C THR A 147 3.39 -4.27 -9.31
N VAL A 148 4.27 -5.00 -8.63
CA VAL A 148 5.68 -5.18 -9.02
C VAL A 148 5.91 -6.64 -9.40
N CYS A 149 6.58 -6.91 -10.52
CA CYS A 149 6.99 -8.24 -10.92
C CYS A 149 8.35 -8.23 -11.61
N PHE A 150 9.03 -9.37 -11.63
CA PHE A 150 10.15 -9.62 -12.52
C PHE A 150 9.63 -10.28 -13.81
N LYS A 151 9.98 -9.72 -14.96
CA LYS A 151 9.62 -10.19 -16.30
C LYS A 151 10.75 -11.03 -16.86
N SER A 152 10.75 -12.33 -16.56
CA SER A 152 11.83 -13.25 -16.97
C SER A 152 12.05 -13.35 -18.49
N SER A 153 11.04 -13.05 -19.31
CA SER A 153 11.15 -13.02 -20.78
C SER A 153 12.04 -11.88 -21.30
N THR A 154 12.12 -10.79 -20.54
CA THR A 154 12.84 -9.57 -20.92
C THR A 154 13.98 -9.24 -19.96
N GLY A 155 14.08 -9.92 -18.81
CA GLY A 155 15.08 -9.62 -17.79
C GLY A 155 14.82 -8.30 -17.07
N THR A 156 13.59 -7.76 -17.12
CA THR A 156 13.26 -6.43 -16.60
C THR A 156 12.30 -6.48 -15.41
N VAL A 157 12.26 -5.41 -14.62
CA VAL A 157 11.20 -5.20 -13.62
C VAL A 157 9.98 -4.61 -14.32
N GLY A 158 8.79 -5.12 -14.01
CA GLY A 158 7.52 -4.54 -14.38
C GLY A 158 6.85 -3.85 -13.21
N ILE A 159 6.40 -2.62 -13.41
CA ILE A 159 5.55 -1.88 -12.46
C ILE A 159 4.26 -1.46 -13.18
N SER A 160 3.12 -1.76 -12.57
CA SER A 160 1.79 -1.41 -13.11
C SER A 160 0.84 -0.98 -12.01
N PHE A 161 -0.20 -0.23 -12.38
CA PHE A 161 -1.30 0.16 -11.49
C PHE A 161 -2.61 -0.39 -12.03
N VAL A 162 -3.47 -0.88 -11.13
CA VAL A 162 -4.78 -1.46 -11.45
C VAL A 162 -5.81 -0.89 -10.50
N HIS A 163 -6.91 -0.36 -11.01
CA HIS A 163 -7.98 0.19 -10.17
C HIS A 163 -9.32 0.20 -10.92
N ASP A 164 -10.43 0.15 -10.19
CA ASP A 164 -11.78 0.16 -10.78
C ASP A 164 -12.22 1.57 -11.19
N ASP A 165 -11.74 2.60 -10.48
CA ASP A 165 -11.90 4.00 -10.89
C ASP A 165 -10.79 4.44 -11.85
N ARG A 166 -11.17 4.76 -13.09
CA ARG A 166 -10.27 5.29 -14.13
C ARG A 166 -9.69 6.65 -13.74
N ALA A 167 -10.46 7.51 -13.06
CA ALA A 167 -10.03 8.84 -12.67
C ALA A 167 -8.85 8.80 -11.68
N LEU A 168 -8.75 7.74 -10.86
CA LEU A 168 -7.57 7.52 -10.05
C LEU A 168 -6.35 7.25 -10.93
N LEU A 169 -6.46 6.34 -11.90
CA LEU A 169 -5.33 6.00 -12.77
C LEU A 169 -4.86 7.19 -13.61
N GLU A 170 -5.77 8.02 -14.10
CA GLU A 170 -5.43 9.30 -14.77
C GLU A 170 -4.73 10.27 -13.81
N THR A 171 -5.03 10.20 -12.51
CA THR A 171 -4.33 10.99 -11.50
C THR A 171 -2.94 10.43 -11.19
N VAL A 172 -2.79 9.11 -11.07
CA VAL A 172 -1.49 8.47 -10.90
C VAL A 172 -0.58 8.77 -12.10
N ASP A 173 -1.12 8.70 -13.32
CA ASP A 173 -0.41 9.02 -14.55
C ASP A 173 0.15 10.47 -14.54
N ARG A 174 -0.68 11.45 -14.18
CA ARG A 174 -0.23 12.85 -14.01
C ARG A 174 0.82 13.01 -12.91
N LEU A 175 0.71 12.27 -11.81
CA LEU A 175 1.71 12.28 -10.74
C LEU A 175 3.05 11.68 -11.22
N LEU A 176 3.02 10.64 -12.05
CA LEU A 176 4.20 10.02 -12.65
C LEU A 176 4.85 10.92 -13.71
N ASP A 177 4.07 11.61 -14.53
CA ASP A 177 4.59 12.59 -15.51
C ASP A 177 5.32 13.75 -14.82
N ALA A 178 4.80 14.20 -13.67
CA ALA A 178 5.44 15.22 -12.84
C ALA A 178 6.57 14.68 -11.93
N CYS A 179 6.93 13.40 -12.02
CA CYS A 179 7.96 12.78 -11.20
C CYS A 179 9.36 13.31 -11.57
N PRO A 180 10.27 13.55 -10.60
CA PRO A 180 11.64 13.97 -10.91
C PRO A 180 12.48 12.88 -11.60
N VAL A 181 12.07 11.62 -11.52
CA VAL A 181 12.66 10.54 -12.31
C VAL A 181 11.76 10.22 -13.49
N ASN A 182 12.37 9.94 -14.65
CA ASN A 182 11.64 9.58 -15.85
C ASN A 182 10.87 8.26 -15.63
N ALA A 183 9.54 8.33 -15.64
CA ALA A 183 8.65 7.19 -15.42
C ALA A 183 7.51 7.17 -16.47
N PRO A 184 7.83 7.13 -17.78
CA PRO A 184 6.82 7.11 -18.83
C PRO A 184 5.90 5.90 -18.69
N THR A 185 4.65 6.11 -19.07
CA THR A 185 3.53 5.18 -18.89
C THR A 185 2.92 4.79 -20.22
N GLY A 186 2.37 3.57 -20.28
CA GLY A 186 1.50 3.15 -21.36
C GLY A 186 0.07 3.72 -21.23
N GLU A 187 -0.72 3.58 -22.29
CA GLU A 187 -2.14 3.98 -22.28
C GLU A 187 -2.95 3.18 -21.22
N ILE A 188 -3.92 3.86 -20.59
CA ILE A 188 -4.86 3.21 -19.65
C ILE A 188 -5.82 2.30 -20.43
N GLY A 189 -5.64 0.99 -20.26
CA GLY A 189 -6.48 -0.05 -20.81
C GLY A 189 -7.51 -0.58 -19.81
N GLU A 190 -8.43 -1.38 -20.30
CA GLU A 190 -9.41 -2.12 -19.48
C GLU A 190 -8.83 -3.48 -19.04
N THR A 191 -9.19 -3.93 -17.84
CA THR A 191 -8.91 -5.28 -17.36
C THR A 191 -10.05 -6.22 -17.77
N SER A 192 -9.75 -7.52 -17.86
CA SER A 192 -10.77 -8.53 -18.13
C SER A 192 -11.83 -8.68 -17.02
N SER A 193 -11.56 -8.13 -15.84
CA SER A 193 -12.47 -8.12 -14.68
C SER A 193 -13.32 -6.85 -14.58
N GLY A 194 -13.22 -5.91 -15.53
CA GLY A 194 -14.07 -4.72 -15.60
C GLY A 194 -13.49 -3.45 -14.96
N GLY A 195 -12.24 -3.49 -14.51
CA GLY A 195 -11.50 -2.30 -14.04
C GLY A 195 -10.54 -1.75 -15.11
N TYR A 196 -9.56 -0.96 -14.68
CA TYR A 196 -8.58 -0.32 -15.55
C TYR A 196 -7.15 -0.62 -15.11
N TRP A 197 -6.20 -0.47 -16.02
CA TRP A 197 -4.78 -0.60 -15.70
C TRP A 197 -3.88 0.16 -16.67
N PHE A 198 -2.67 0.48 -16.21
CA PHE A 198 -1.55 0.88 -17.06
C PHE A 198 -0.21 0.43 -16.44
N GLY A 199 0.85 0.44 -17.22
CA GLY A 199 2.22 0.11 -16.79
C GLY A 199 3.17 1.28 -16.96
N ILE A 200 4.21 1.32 -16.14
CA ILE A 200 5.42 2.11 -16.41
C ILE A 200 6.25 1.32 -17.44
N ASP A 201 6.87 2.02 -18.39
CA ASP A 201 7.74 1.42 -19.39
C ASP A 201 8.87 0.60 -18.73
N ASP A 202 9.20 -0.55 -19.32
CA ASP A 202 10.11 -1.54 -18.73
C ASP A 202 11.51 -0.97 -18.47
N ASP A 203 11.99 -0.08 -19.33
CA ASP A 203 13.30 0.58 -19.20
C ASP A 203 13.32 1.65 -18.10
N ALA A 204 12.16 2.10 -17.63
CA ALA A 204 12.01 3.12 -16.60
C ALA A 204 11.57 2.56 -15.24
N ALA A 205 10.95 1.38 -15.22
CA ALA A 205 10.38 0.76 -14.03
C ALA A 205 11.40 0.56 -12.90
N ALA A 206 12.63 0.16 -13.21
CA ALA A 206 13.68 -0.02 -12.20
C ALA A 206 14.03 1.31 -11.50
N GLY A 207 14.31 2.35 -12.29
CA GLY A 207 14.66 3.68 -11.76
C GLY A 207 13.52 4.32 -10.95
N PHE A 208 12.27 4.15 -11.39
CA PHE A 208 11.12 4.56 -10.58
C PHE A 208 11.03 3.80 -9.25
N GLY A 209 11.19 2.47 -9.29
CA GLY A 209 11.16 1.61 -8.11
C GLY A 209 12.21 1.98 -7.06
N GLU A 210 13.44 2.22 -7.48
CA GLU A 210 14.50 2.69 -6.60
C GLU A 210 14.16 4.04 -5.97
N TRP A 211 13.76 5.01 -6.80
CA TRP A 211 13.43 6.36 -6.34
C TRP A 211 12.25 6.39 -5.36
N VAL A 212 11.19 5.63 -5.65
CA VAL A 212 9.97 5.66 -4.83
C VAL A 212 10.23 5.07 -3.44
N TYR A 213 11.19 4.16 -3.27
CA TYR A 213 11.58 3.61 -1.96
C TYR A 213 12.83 4.26 -1.34
N GLU A 214 13.55 5.11 -2.07
CA GLU A 214 14.69 5.84 -1.55
C GLU A 214 14.32 6.64 -0.28
N GLY A 215 15.11 6.47 0.79
CA GLY A 215 14.93 7.14 2.07
C GLY A 215 13.78 6.59 2.94
N SER A 216 13.09 5.52 2.51
CA SER A 216 11.97 4.95 3.28
C SER A 216 12.41 4.41 4.65
N ASP A 217 13.64 3.90 4.77
CA ASP A 217 14.19 3.41 6.04
C ASP A 217 14.29 4.50 7.13
N GLY A 218 14.57 5.74 6.74
CA GLY A 218 14.68 6.85 7.68
C GLY A 218 13.34 7.39 8.18
N THR A 219 12.24 7.02 7.52
CA THR A 219 10.88 7.53 7.81
C THR A 219 9.91 6.44 8.25
N ASN A 220 10.27 5.16 8.05
CA ASN A 220 9.38 4.01 8.23
C ASN A 220 8.08 4.07 7.40
N LEU A 221 7.97 4.98 6.44
CA LEU A 221 6.80 5.11 5.58
C LEU A 221 6.89 4.15 4.40
N PHE A 222 6.70 2.86 4.64
CA PHE A 222 6.61 1.82 3.61
C PHE A 222 5.99 0.54 4.17
N ALA A 223 5.46 -0.31 3.30
CA ALA A 223 5.11 -1.70 3.63
C ALA A 223 6.33 -2.62 3.43
N PRO A 224 6.88 -3.26 4.49
CA PRO A 224 8.04 -4.14 4.39
C PRO A 224 7.94 -5.23 3.33
N THR A 225 6.79 -5.89 3.20
CA THR A 225 6.56 -6.95 2.21
C THR A 225 6.60 -6.42 0.78
N ARG A 226 6.04 -5.22 0.54
CA ARG A 226 6.02 -4.56 -0.77
C ARG A 226 7.41 -4.14 -1.20
N ARG A 227 8.16 -3.48 -0.31
CA ARG A 227 9.55 -3.10 -0.56
C ARG A 227 10.43 -4.31 -0.83
N ARG A 228 10.33 -5.37 -0.01
CA ARG A 228 11.12 -6.59 -0.20
C ARG A 228 10.86 -7.25 -1.56
N LYS A 229 9.61 -7.25 -2.02
CA LYS A 229 9.23 -7.76 -3.34
C LYS A 229 9.90 -6.96 -4.46
N LEU A 230 9.91 -5.64 -4.35
CA LEU A 230 10.58 -4.78 -5.33
C LEU A 230 12.09 -5.02 -5.33
N VAL A 231 12.74 -4.96 -4.17
CA VAL A 231 14.20 -5.17 -4.05
C VAL A 231 14.60 -6.49 -4.69
N ARG A 232 13.87 -7.58 -4.38
CA ARG A 232 14.13 -8.87 -5.00
C ARG A 232 13.95 -8.85 -6.53
N SER A 233 12.96 -8.13 -7.04
CA SER A 233 12.74 -8.03 -8.49
C SER A 233 13.86 -7.25 -9.18
N LEU A 234 14.38 -6.21 -8.53
CA LEU A 234 15.53 -5.43 -8.99
C LEU A 234 16.80 -6.30 -9.00
N GLU A 235 17.08 -7.00 -7.90
CA GLU A 235 18.20 -7.95 -7.80
C GLU A 235 18.11 -9.04 -8.88
N GLU A 236 16.93 -9.60 -9.13
CA GLU A 236 16.73 -10.59 -10.20
C GLU A 236 17.00 -10.00 -11.59
N ALA A 237 16.63 -8.74 -11.85
CA ALA A 237 16.90 -8.06 -13.12
C ALA A 237 18.37 -7.69 -13.32
N GLU A 238 19.09 -7.30 -12.26
CA GLU A 238 20.53 -7.04 -12.32
C GLU A 238 21.35 -8.29 -12.65
N ASN A 239 20.81 -9.47 -12.34
CA ASN A 239 21.45 -10.77 -12.55
C ASN A 239 20.99 -11.50 -13.83
N ALA A 240 20.08 -10.90 -14.62
CA ALA A 240 19.52 -11.49 -15.84
C ALA A 240 20.38 -11.21 -17.09
#